data_AF-A0A0S6U5I6-F1
#
_entry.id   AF-A0A0S6U5I6-F1
#
_cell.length_a   1.000
_cell.length_b   1.000
_cell.length_c   1.000
_cell.angle_alpha   90.00
_cell.angle_beta   90.00
_cell.angle_gamma   90.00
#
_symmetry.space_group_name_H-M   'P 1'
#
loop_
_entity.id
_entity.type
_entity.pdbx_description
1 polymer ?
#
loop_
_entity_poly.entity_id
_entity_poly.type
_entity_poly.pdbx_seq_one_letter_code
_entity_poly.pdbx_strand_id
1 'polypeptide(L)'
;MNLHLEEITIKNWRSIVALKVNKNQQNFIESNSYSLAEWKFVPDFHPKAIYDNNKLIGFAMYGYFEKEARLWLDRFMIDHKYQKRGMEKLLFNY
;
A
#
# COMPACT_ATOMS: atom_id res chain seq x y z
N MET A 1 17.97 -2.59 5.14
CA MET A 1 16.53 -2.51 4.84
C MET A 1 15.95 -1.55 5.85
N ASN A 2 15.46 -0.41 5.40
CA ASN A 2 14.88 0.62 6.26
C ASN A 2 13.49 0.94 5.74
N LEU A 3 12.52 0.16 6.19
CA LEU A 3 11.13 0.26 5.76
C LEU A 3 10.45 1.41 6.47
N HIS A 4 9.80 2.26 5.69
CA HIS A 4 9.01 3.37 6.22
C HIS A 4 7.85 3.69 5.30
N LEU A 5 6.87 4.38 5.89
CA LEU A 5 5.67 4.85 5.20
C LEU A 5 5.81 6.34 4.94
N GLU A 6 5.46 6.76 3.73
CA GLU A 6 5.39 8.17 3.34
C GLU A 6 3.98 8.55 2.88
N GLU A 7 3.66 9.84 3.01
CA GLU A 7 2.43 10.41 2.47
C GLU A 7 2.36 10.33 0.94
N ILE A 8 1.14 10.26 0.43
CA ILE A 8 0.89 10.43 -1.00
C ILE A 8 0.95 11.93 -1.33
N THR A 9 1.79 12.29 -2.29
CA THR A 9 2.03 13.68 -2.70
C THR A 9 1.96 13.81 -4.22
N ILE A 10 1.94 15.06 -4.70
CA ILE A 10 2.03 15.37 -6.14
C ILE A 10 3.28 14.76 -6.80
N LYS A 11 4.34 14.50 -6.01
CA LYS A 11 5.62 13.97 -6.50
C LYS A 11 5.62 12.46 -6.68
N ASN A 12 4.86 11.70 -5.88
CA ASN A 12 4.96 10.23 -5.86
C ASN A 12 3.70 9.49 -6.36
N TRP A 13 2.53 10.13 -6.44
CA TRP A 13 1.27 9.44 -6.75
C TRP A 13 1.29 8.69 -8.09
N ARG A 14 1.91 9.24 -9.13
CA ARG A 14 2.00 8.58 -10.45
C ARG A 14 2.82 7.29 -10.38
N SER A 15 3.92 7.31 -9.63
CA SER A 15 4.76 6.13 -9.42
C SER A 15 4.01 5.06 -8.64
N ILE A 16 3.17 5.45 -7.69
CA ILE A 16 2.33 4.54 -6.89
C ILE A 16 1.27 3.87 -7.76
N VAL A 17 0.59 4.65 -8.61
CA VAL A 17 -0.38 4.11 -9.59
C VAL A 17 0.29 3.12 -10.55
N ALA A 18 1.56 3.33 -10.88
CA ALA A 18 2.31 2.48 -11.80
C ALA A 18 2.87 1.18 -11.18
N LEU A 19 2.77 0.99 -9.85
CA LEU A 19 3.20 -0.24 -9.19
C LEU A 19 2.35 -1.42 -9.69
N LYS A 20 2.99 -2.57 -9.86
CA LYS A 20 2.34 -3.78 -10.36
C LYS A 20 2.59 -4.94 -9.43
N VAL A 21 1.52 -5.61 -9.02
CA VAL A 21 1.59 -6.93 -8.38
C VAL A 21 1.87 -8.00 -9.43
N ASN A 22 2.30 -9.18 -8.96
CA ASN A 22 2.42 -10.34 -9.81
C ASN A 22 1.07 -10.67 -10.46
N LYS A 23 1.08 -11.22 -11.69
CA LYS A 23 -0.15 -11.54 -12.45
C LYS A 23 -1.15 -12.36 -11.64
N ASN A 24 -0.65 -13.28 -10.81
CA ASN A 24 -1.47 -14.16 -9.98
C ASN A 24 -2.22 -13.43 -8.85
N GLN A 25 -1.79 -12.22 -8.49
CA GLN A 25 -2.39 -11.38 -7.44
C GLN A 25 -3.32 -10.28 -8.00
N GLN A 26 -3.31 -10.05 -9.32
CA GLN A 26 -4.03 -8.93 -9.94
C GLN A 26 -5.54 -8.96 -9.70
N ASN A 27 -6.12 -10.14 -9.55
CA ASN A 27 -7.57 -10.29 -9.33
C ASN A 27 -7.98 -10.18 -7.86
N PHE A 28 -7.03 -10.08 -6.93
CA PHE A 28 -7.30 -10.04 -5.49
C PHE A 28 -7.12 -8.64 -4.89
N ILE A 29 -6.59 -7.69 -5.65
CA ILE A 29 -6.25 -6.36 -5.17
C ILE A 29 -6.76 -5.34 -6.18
N GLU A 30 -7.55 -4.37 -5.70
CA GLU A 30 -7.98 -3.23 -6.50
C GLU A 30 -6.78 -2.43 -7.02
N SER A 31 -6.94 -1.74 -8.15
CA SER A 31 -5.86 -0.91 -8.67
C SER A 31 -5.49 0.21 -7.68
N ASN A 32 -4.20 0.54 -7.56
CA ASN A 32 -3.76 1.68 -6.73
C ASN A 32 -4.41 3.00 -7.17
N SER A 33 -4.73 3.16 -8.46
CA SER A 33 -5.53 4.29 -8.97
C SER A 33 -6.92 4.37 -8.34
N TYR A 34 -7.60 3.24 -8.21
CA TYR A 34 -8.91 3.18 -7.58
C TYR A 34 -8.80 3.52 -6.10
N SER A 35 -7.86 2.93 -5.36
CA SER A 35 -7.65 3.24 -3.94
C SER A 35 -7.34 4.72 -3.68
N LEU A 36 -6.54 5.36 -4.54
CA LEU A 36 -6.27 6.81 -4.45
C LEU A 36 -7.47 7.69 -4.82
N ALA A 37 -8.48 7.16 -5.52
CA ALA A 37 -9.76 7.84 -5.68
C ALA A 37 -10.66 7.59 -4.45
N GLU A 38 -10.76 6.34 -4.00
CA GLU A 38 -11.59 5.89 -2.89
C GLU A 38 -11.35 6.67 -1.59
N TRP A 39 -10.09 6.88 -1.17
CA TRP A 39 -9.80 7.64 0.06
C TRP A 39 -10.30 9.10 0.03
N LYS A 40 -10.59 9.67 -1.16
CA LYS A 40 -11.16 11.02 -1.26
C LYS A 40 -12.65 11.04 -0.92
N PHE A 41 -13.30 9.88 -0.97
CA PHE A 41 -14.70 9.70 -0.66
C PHE A 41 -14.92 8.97 0.68
N VAL A 42 -13.90 8.27 1.19
CA VAL A 42 -13.91 7.56 2.47
C VAL A 42 -12.83 8.17 3.39
N PRO A 43 -13.18 9.15 4.26
CA PRO A 43 -12.23 9.91 5.05
C PRO A 43 -11.39 9.08 6.04
N ASP A 44 -11.93 7.95 6.49
CA ASP A 44 -11.26 7.05 7.44
C ASP A 44 -10.10 6.28 6.81
N PHE A 45 -10.00 6.26 5.47
CA PHE A 45 -8.90 5.61 4.78
C PHE A 45 -7.68 6.52 4.61
N HIS A 46 -6.53 5.94 4.91
CA HIS A 46 -5.23 6.56 4.87
C HIS A 46 -4.27 5.72 4.00
N PRO A 47 -4.11 6.05 2.71
CA PRO A 47 -3.12 5.47 1.85
C PRO A 47 -1.71 5.95 2.23
N LYS A 48 -0.74 5.05 2.15
CA LYS A 48 0.68 5.31 2.35
C LYS A 48 1.50 4.64 1.27
N ALA A 49 2.56 5.33 0.86
CA ALA A 49 3.60 4.74 0.04
C ALA A 49 4.57 3.94 0.92
N ILE A 50 4.99 2.77 0.48
CA ILE A 50 5.97 1.93 1.21
C ILE A 50 7.33 2.10 0.54
N TYR A 51 8.32 2.50 1.33
CA TYR A 51 9.68 2.72 0.88
C TYR A 51 10.68 1.81 1.59
N ASP A 52 11.74 1.38 0.89
CA ASP A 52 12.97 0.83 1.49
C ASP A 52 14.13 1.76 1.18
N ASN A 53 14.58 2.53 2.17
CA ASN A 53 15.38 3.74 1.94
C ASN A 53 14.66 4.62 0.89
N ASN A 54 15.34 5.14 -0.12
CA ASN A 54 14.72 6.06 -1.09
C ASN A 54 13.97 5.35 -2.24
N LYS A 55 13.72 4.04 -2.14
CA LYS A 55 13.07 3.26 -3.20
C LYS A 55 11.61 3.02 -2.87
N LEU A 56 10.70 3.50 -3.72
CA LEU A 56 9.29 3.14 -3.67
C LEU A 56 9.15 1.66 -4.02
N ILE A 57 8.68 0.86 -3.06
CA ILE A 57 8.54 -0.58 -3.22
C ILE A 57 7.10 -1.08 -3.13
N GLY A 58 6.18 -0.27 -2.64
CA GLY A 58 4.82 -0.73 -2.39
C GLY A 58 3.82 0.36 -2.01
N PHE A 59 2.63 -0.09 -1.65
CA PHE A 59 1.49 0.72 -1.27
C PHE A 59 0.69 0.02 -0.18
N ALA A 60 0.23 0.79 0.81
CA ALA A 60 -0.70 0.34 1.83
C ALA A 60 -1.85 1.33 1.97
N MET A 61 -3.00 0.86 2.44
CA MET A 61 -4.10 1.71 2.86
C MET A 61 -4.71 1.11 4.11
N TYR A 62 -4.82 1.91 5.16
CA TYR A 62 -5.40 1.48 6.42
C TYR A 62 -6.44 2.50 6.89
N GLY A 63 -7.32 2.10 7.79
CA GLY A 63 -8.29 3.00 8.39
C GLY A 63 -8.75 2.52 9.75
N TYR A 64 -9.01 3.46 10.66
CA TYR A 64 -9.63 3.16 11.94
C TYR A 64 -11.13 3.46 11.85
N PHE A 65 -11.95 2.43 11.99
CA PHE A 65 -13.40 2.55 11.89
C PHE A 65 -13.99 2.56 13.30
N GLU A 66 -14.34 3.76 13.78
CA GLU A 66 -14.76 3.99 15.16
C GLU A 66 -15.97 3.15 15.57
N LYS A 67 -16.96 3.00 14.66
CA LYS A 67 -18.16 2.18 14.89
C LYS A 67 -17.85 0.71 15.19
N GLU A 68 -16.72 0.21 14.69
CA GLU A 68 -16.29 -1.18 14.86
C GLU A 68 -15.20 -1.31 15.93
N ALA A 69 -14.65 -0.20 16.41
CA ALA A 69 -13.46 -0.13 17.24
C ALA A 69 -12.29 -0.94 16.66
N ARG A 70 -12.11 -0.92 15.32
CA ARG A 70 -11.13 -1.73 14.61
C ARG A 70 -10.23 -0.91 13.70
N LEU A 71 -8.95 -1.29 13.69
CA LEU A 71 -7.98 -0.85 12.69
C LEU A 71 -7.95 -1.89 11.55
N TRP A 72 -8.26 -1.44 10.35
CA TRP A 72 -8.26 -2.26 9.14
C TRP A 72 -7.06 -1.93 8.25
N LEU A 73 -6.37 -2.96 7.77
CA LEU A 73 -5.42 -2.85 6.66
C LEU A 73 -6.15 -3.30 5.39
N ASP A 74 -6.74 -2.34 4.68
CA ASP A 74 -7.60 -2.59 3.52
C ASP A 74 -6.82 -2.85 2.23
N ARG A 75 -5.65 -2.23 2.06
CA ARG A 75 -4.74 -2.50 0.95
C ARG A 75 -3.34 -2.74 1.47
N PHE A 76 -2.69 -3.74 0.91
CA PHE A 76 -1.27 -3.98 1.10
C PHE A 76 -0.71 -4.64 -0.14
N MET A 77 0.26 -3.97 -0.79
CA MET A 77 0.92 -4.51 -1.97
C MET A 77 2.39 -4.09 -2.02
N ILE A 78 3.23 -5.04 -2.41
CA ILE A 78 4.63 -4.79 -2.76
C ILE A 78 4.74 -5.01 -4.26
N ASP A 79 5.44 -4.14 -4.98
CA ASP A 79 5.64 -4.30 -6.42
C ASP A 79 6.40 -5.60 -6.70
N HIS A 80 5.97 -6.33 -7.73
CA HIS A 80 6.51 -7.64 -8.10
C HIS A 80 8.04 -7.66 -8.27
N LYS A 81 8.67 -6.54 -8.60
CA LYS A 81 10.14 -6.41 -8.72
C LYS A 81 10.85 -6.56 -7.37
N TYR A 82 10.15 -6.33 -6.28
CA TYR A 82 10.65 -6.42 -4.90
C TYR A 82 10.06 -7.61 -4.12
N GLN A 83 9.03 -8.27 -4.66
CA GLN A 83 8.53 -9.55 -4.16
C GLN A 83 9.62 -10.65 -4.30
N LYS A 84 9.59 -11.67 -3.42
CA LYS A 84 10.62 -12.76 -3.27
C LYS A 84 11.93 -12.41 -2.56
N ARG A 85 12.08 -11.21 -1.97
CA ARG A 85 13.20 -10.89 -1.04
C ARG A 85 12.92 -11.23 0.42
N GLY A 86 11.91 -12.06 0.72
CA GLY A 86 11.48 -12.35 2.09
C GLY A 86 10.70 -11.22 2.77
N MET A 87 10.37 -10.13 2.07
CA MET A 87 9.60 -9.00 2.62
C MET A 87 8.23 -9.41 3.15
N GLU A 88 7.60 -10.38 2.48
CA GLU A 88 6.28 -10.92 2.86
C GLU A 88 6.32 -11.67 4.20
N LYS A 89 7.50 -12.16 4.64
CA LYS A 89 7.68 -12.76 5.97
C LYS A 89 8.04 -11.76 7.05
N LEU A 90 8.62 -10.61 6.71
CA LEU A 90 9.03 -9.60 7.69
C LEU A 90 7.86 -8.75 8.21
N LEU A 91 6.79 -8.62 7.45
CA LEU A 91 5.66 -7.74 7.81
C LEU A 91 4.55 -8.44 8.61
N PHE A 92 4.53 -9.78 8.65
CA PHE A 92 3.56 -10.58 9.42
C PHE A 92 4.18 -11.29 10.64
N ASN A 93 5.40 -10.94 11.04
CA ASN A 93 6.10 -11.52 12.20
C ASN A 93 5.98 -10.65 13.47
N TYR A 94 4.91 -9.86 13.60
CA TYR A 94 4.55 -9.14 14.82
C TYR A 94 3.15 -9.55 15.27
#